data_AF-K1PP34-F1
#
_entry.id   AF-K1PP34-F1
#
_cell.length_a   1.000
_cell.length_b   1.000
_cell.length_c   1.000
_cell.angle_alpha   90.00
_cell.angle_beta   90.00
_cell.angle_gamma   90.00
#
_symmetry.space_group_name_H-M   'P 1'
#
loop_
_entity.id
_entity.type
_entity.pdbx_description
1 polymer ?
#
loop_
_entity_poly.entity_id
_entity_poly.type
_entity_poly.pdbx_seq_one_letter_code
_entity_poly.pdbx_strand_id
1 'polypeptide(L)'
;MWHYWWAHFSYHLVRWFPRDNRKKINIVLAIFTIGLLVPQFIVLAHKHSTRWCPAHLFELLIVSIVFTFICLGFCFLFMIMNPVPRPVKVAFHIFGIVCFVETLVHIGYATSNAAKEDCKSSTVALYYISYAFTWIGAASLVFIFLMVPFWVINAMKRGSVLDMRTREGVCYEPVKCCSYLETWFKVTAHLFPKGTLGPKYERDWAKGREEMIRTMNSGRQTD
;
A
#
# COMPACT_ATOMS: atom_id res chain seq x y z
N MET A 1 -0.51 -3.36 10.50
CA MET A 1 -0.47 -3.97 9.14
C MET A 1 -1.16 -3.11 8.12
N TRP A 2 -2.33 -2.55 8.45
CA TRP A 2 -3.04 -1.69 7.51
C TRP A 2 -2.24 -0.42 7.17
N HIS A 3 -1.45 0.15 8.10
CA HIS A 3 -0.55 1.28 7.83
C HIS A 3 0.52 0.95 6.79
N TYR A 4 1.19 -0.20 6.94
CA TYR A 4 2.18 -0.67 5.97
C TYR A 4 1.53 -0.92 4.60
N TRP A 5 0.36 -1.58 4.60
CA TRP A 5 -0.39 -1.84 3.38
C TRP A 5 -0.84 -0.55 2.68
N TRP A 6 -1.31 0.46 3.41
CA TRP A 6 -1.73 1.74 2.83
C TRP A 6 -0.58 2.47 2.15
N ALA A 7 0.59 2.52 2.79
CA ALA A 7 1.79 3.13 2.20
C ALA A 7 2.31 2.33 0.99
N HIS A 8 2.28 1.00 1.07
CA HIS A 8 2.59 0.13 -0.06
C HIS A 8 1.63 0.37 -1.23
N PHE A 9 0.32 0.35 -0.96
CA PHE A 9 -0.73 0.62 -1.94
C PHE A 9 -0.53 1.99 -2.60
N SER A 10 -0.29 3.03 -1.82
CA SER A 10 -0.01 4.38 -2.29
C SER A 10 1.20 4.43 -3.24
N TYR A 11 2.28 3.72 -2.89
CA TYR A 11 3.47 3.61 -3.75
C TYR A 11 3.15 3.02 -5.13
N HIS A 12 2.35 1.95 -5.17
CA HIS A 12 1.96 1.27 -6.42
C HIS A 12 0.95 2.08 -7.22
N LEU A 13 -0.07 2.63 -6.55
CA LEU A 13 -1.14 3.38 -7.18
C LEU A 13 -0.61 4.57 -7.98
N VAL A 14 0.26 5.39 -7.38
CA VAL A 14 0.88 6.56 -8.05
C VAL A 14 1.69 6.16 -9.28
N ARG A 15 2.33 4.99 -9.23
CA ARG A 15 3.20 4.50 -10.31
C ARG A 15 2.42 3.87 -11.44
N TRP A 16 1.20 3.43 -11.18
CA TRP A 16 0.28 2.94 -12.21
C TRP A 16 -0.12 4.05 -13.20
N PHE A 17 -0.19 5.31 -12.76
CA PHE A 17 -0.56 6.42 -13.62
C PHE A 17 0.61 6.98 -14.46
N PRO A 18 0.35 7.43 -15.71
CA PRO A 18 1.32 8.15 -16.55
C PRO A 18 1.85 9.40 -15.84
N ARG A 19 3.13 9.74 -16.09
CA ARG A 19 3.84 10.83 -15.40
C ARG A 19 3.09 12.17 -15.44
N ASP A 20 2.45 12.48 -16.56
CA ASP A 20 1.73 13.74 -16.76
C ASP A 20 0.51 13.88 -15.83
N ASN A 21 -0.13 12.76 -15.46
CA ASN A 21 -1.29 12.74 -14.58
C ASN A 21 -0.94 12.49 -13.11
N ARG A 22 0.32 12.19 -12.78
CA ARG A 22 0.72 11.85 -11.40
C ARG A 22 0.47 12.97 -10.41
N LYS A 23 0.62 14.24 -10.79
CA LYS A 23 0.36 15.37 -9.89
C LYS A 23 -1.09 15.38 -9.40
N LYS A 24 -2.05 15.10 -10.29
CA LYS A 24 -3.48 15.03 -9.95
C LYS A 24 -3.74 13.90 -8.96
N ILE A 25 -3.21 12.71 -9.24
CA ILE A 25 -3.37 11.53 -8.38
C ILE A 25 -2.69 11.73 -7.02
N ASN A 26 -1.50 12.34 -6.98
CA ASN A 26 -0.80 12.65 -5.74
C ASN A 26 -1.62 13.58 -4.84
N ILE A 27 -2.26 14.61 -5.40
CA ILE A 27 -3.13 15.52 -4.61
C ILE A 27 -4.31 14.75 -4.03
N VAL A 28 -5.01 13.96 -4.86
CA VAL A 28 -6.14 13.15 -4.42
C VAL A 28 -5.72 12.17 -3.32
N LEU A 29 -4.62 11.45 -3.54
CA LEU A 29 -4.10 10.48 -2.59
C LEU A 29 -3.60 11.12 -1.29
N ALA A 30 -3.01 12.32 -1.36
CA ALA A 30 -2.63 13.08 -0.18
C ALA A 30 -3.84 13.47 0.67
N ILE A 31 -4.94 13.92 0.05
CA ILE A 31 -6.19 14.24 0.75
C ILE A 31 -6.74 13.00 1.46
N PHE A 32 -6.84 11.87 0.76
CA PHE A 32 -7.31 10.62 1.38
C PHE A 32 -6.40 10.15 2.50
N THR A 33 -5.09 10.25 2.31
CA THR A 33 -4.11 9.81 3.32
C THR A 33 -4.18 10.68 4.57
N ILE A 34 -4.28 12.00 4.45
CA ILE A 34 -4.51 12.90 5.59
C ILE A 34 -5.87 12.60 6.25
N GLY A 35 -6.89 12.31 5.44
CA GLY A 35 -8.22 11.94 5.89
C GLY A 35 -8.27 10.73 6.83
N LEU A 36 -7.27 9.82 6.78
CA LEU A 36 -7.17 8.67 7.69
C LEU A 36 -7.06 9.07 9.18
N LEU A 37 -6.57 10.28 9.46
CA LEU A 37 -6.47 10.80 10.82
C LEU A 37 -7.82 11.28 11.38
N VAL A 38 -8.76 11.69 10.52
CA VAL A 38 -10.05 12.26 10.92
C VAL A 38 -10.84 11.35 11.87
N PRO A 39 -11.11 10.07 11.54
CA PRO A 39 -11.89 9.22 12.43
C PRO A 39 -11.16 8.97 13.77
N GLN A 40 -9.82 8.96 13.78
CA GLN A 40 -9.01 8.77 14.98
C GLN A 40 -9.11 9.98 15.92
N PHE A 41 -9.02 11.19 15.38
CA PHE A 41 -9.15 12.41 16.15
C PHE A 41 -10.59 12.66 16.65
N ILE A 42 -11.60 12.29 15.86
CA ILE A 42 -13.00 12.37 16.31
C ILE A 42 -13.21 11.51 17.56
N VAL A 43 -12.68 10.29 17.56
CA VAL A 43 -12.79 9.39 18.72
C VAL A 43 -11.96 9.90 19.89
N LEU A 44 -10.75 10.43 19.64
CA LEU A 44 -9.90 11.00 20.68
C LEU A 44 -10.57 12.22 21.37
N ALA A 45 -11.26 13.07 20.61
CA ALA A 45 -11.96 14.24 21.14
C ALA A 45 -13.28 13.89 21.85
N HIS A 46 -13.74 12.64 21.76
CA HIS A 46 -15.01 12.23 22.35
C HIS A 46 -14.90 12.04 23.86
N LYS A 47 -15.75 12.70 24.65
CA LYS A 47 -15.67 12.70 26.14
C LYS A 47 -15.81 11.31 26.78
N HIS A 48 -16.41 10.36 26.07
CA HIS A 48 -16.59 8.99 26.56
C HIS A 48 -15.46 8.04 26.17
N SER A 49 -14.41 8.48 25.46
CA SER A 49 -13.29 7.63 25.05
C SER A 49 -12.38 7.19 26.21
N THR A 50 -12.44 7.90 27.35
CA THR A 50 -11.59 7.64 28.54
C THR A 50 -12.33 6.92 29.67
N ARG A 51 -13.58 6.48 29.45
CA ARG A 51 -14.29 5.67 30.46
C ARG A 51 -13.57 4.33 30.65
N TRP A 52 -13.69 3.79 31.86
CA TRP A 52 -13.03 2.54 32.22
C TRP A 52 -13.48 1.40 31.30
N CYS A 53 -12.49 0.69 30.79
CA CYS A 53 -12.59 -0.49 29.95
C CYS A 53 -11.37 -1.36 30.29
N PRO A 54 -11.54 -2.66 30.56
CA PRO A 54 -10.44 -3.55 30.93
C PRO A 54 -9.44 -3.78 29.79
N ALA A 55 -9.85 -3.54 28.53
CA ALA A 55 -8.97 -3.57 27.38
C ALA A 55 -8.27 -2.21 27.19
N HIS A 56 -6.95 -2.21 26.91
CA HIS A 56 -6.15 -1.01 26.66
C HIS A 56 -6.43 -0.34 25.29
N LEU A 57 -7.70 -0.22 24.91
CA LEU A 57 -8.15 0.29 23.60
C LEU A 57 -7.72 1.74 23.34
N PHE A 58 -7.69 2.57 24.39
CA PHE A 58 -7.30 3.97 24.27
C PHE A 58 -5.81 4.12 23.94
N GLU A 59 -4.95 3.38 24.64
CA GLU A 59 -3.51 3.34 24.36
C GLU A 59 -3.23 2.80 22.96
N LEU A 60 -3.97 1.76 22.54
CA LEU A 60 -3.90 1.23 21.18
C LEU A 60 -4.31 2.26 20.12
N LEU A 61 -5.31 3.09 20.40
CA LEU A 61 -5.68 4.20 19.52
C LEU A 61 -4.54 5.23 19.42
N ILE A 62 -3.90 5.61 20.53
CA ILE A 62 -2.75 6.53 20.52
C ILE A 62 -1.60 5.95 19.69
N VAL A 63 -1.27 4.68 19.89
CA VAL A 63 -0.23 3.99 19.10
C VAL A 63 -0.62 3.98 17.61
N SER A 64 -1.88 3.69 17.27
CA SER A 64 -2.36 3.72 15.89
C SER A 64 -2.25 5.12 15.26
N ILE A 65 -2.49 6.21 16.03
CA ILE A 65 -2.29 7.59 15.56
C ILE A 65 -0.81 7.84 15.23
N VAL A 66 0.11 7.44 16.11
CA VAL A 66 1.56 7.58 15.87
C VAL A 66 1.98 6.82 14.60
N PHE A 67 1.50 5.59 14.44
CA PHE A 67 1.79 4.79 13.24
C PHE A 67 1.16 5.39 11.99
N THR A 68 0.02 6.05 12.12
CA THR A 68 -0.60 6.81 11.03
C THR A 68 0.29 7.96 10.60
N PHE A 69 0.87 8.73 11.51
CA PHE A 69 1.84 9.78 11.15
C PHE A 69 3.08 9.23 10.41
N ILE A 70 3.63 8.11 10.87
CA ILE A 70 4.76 7.46 10.19
C ILE A 70 4.35 6.98 8.79
N CYS A 71 3.16 6.38 8.66
CA CYS A 71 2.56 5.97 7.38
C CYS A 71 2.41 7.15 6.42
N LEU A 72 1.89 8.28 6.89
CA LEU A 72 1.78 9.53 6.14
C LEU A 72 3.14 9.96 5.60
N GLY A 73 4.17 9.95 6.44
CA GLY A 73 5.54 10.27 6.04
C GLY A 73 6.03 9.40 4.88
N PHE A 74 5.86 8.07 4.99
CA PHE A 74 6.21 7.17 3.89
C PHE A 74 5.37 7.40 2.62
N CYS A 75 4.06 7.65 2.75
CA CYS A 75 3.20 7.97 1.61
C CYS A 75 3.70 9.21 0.86
N PHE A 76 4.03 10.29 1.58
CA PHE A 76 4.57 11.50 0.98
C PHE A 76 5.91 11.27 0.31
N LEU A 77 6.85 10.56 0.97
CA LEU A 77 8.12 10.19 0.36
C LEU A 77 7.90 9.38 -0.93
N PHE A 78 6.99 8.41 -0.94
CA PHE A 78 6.72 7.59 -2.13
C PHE A 78 6.01 8.32 -3.26
N MET A 79 5.22 9.36 -2.95
CA MET A 79 4.55 10.24 -3.91
C MET A 79 5.54 11.18 -4.62
N ILE A 80 6.56 11.68 -3.90
CA ILE A 80 7.50 12.68 -4.43
C ILE A 80 8.78 12.06 -5.00
N MET A 81 9.27 10.95 -4.43
CA MET A 81 10.58 10.39 -4.79
C MET A 81 10.47 9.41 -5.97
N ASN A 82 11.16 9.72 -7.07
CA ASN A 82 11.27 8.84 -8.22
C ASN A 82 12.65 8.98 -8.91
N PRO A 83 13.56 7.99 -8.78
CA PRO A 83 13.41 6.71 -8.07
C PRO A 83 13.47 6.84 -6.54
N VAL A 84 12.95 5.84 -5.81
CA VAL A 84 13.03 5.80 -4.33
C VAL A 84 14.39 5.24 -3.91
N PRO A 85 15.14 5.94 -3.04
CA PRO A 85 16.47 5.50 -2.60
C PRO A 85 16.37 4.25 -1.73
N ARG A 86 17.40 3.39 -1.81
CA ARG A 86 17.50 2.14 -1.01
C ARG A 86 17.28 2.32 0.50
N PRO A 87 17.88 3.32 1.20
CA PRO A 87 17.66 3.48 2.64
C PRO A 87 16.18 3.66 3.02
N VAL A 88 15.41 4.40 2.21
CA VAL A 88 13.97 4.59 2.46
C VAL A 88 13.21 3.27 2.29
N LYS A 89 13.59 2.43 1.32
CA LYS A 89 12.97 1.10 1.14
C LYS A 89 13.26 0.18 2.33
N VAL A 90 14.49 0.19 2.85
CA VAL A 90 14.86 -0.60 4.03
C VAL A 90 14.08 -0.14 5.25
N ALA A 91 14.04 1.17 5.52
CA ALA A 91 13.26 1.75 6.61
C ALA A 91 11.77 1.39 6.51
N PHE A 92 11.22 1.39 5.29
CA PHE A 92 9.83 1.01 5.05
C PHE A 92 9.54 -0.46 5.40
N HIS A 93 10.45 -1.39 5.08
CA HIS A 93 10.28 -2.80 5.45
C HIS A 93 10.45 -3.04 6.95
N ILE A 94 11.35 -2.32 7.62
CA ILE A 94 11.45 -2.33 9.09
C ILE A 94 10.13 -1.85 9.70
N PHE A 95 9.58 -0.75 9.20
CA PHE A 95 8.26 -0.26 9.60
C PHE A 95 7.16 -1.32 9.38
N GLY A 96 7.25 -2.11 8.30
CA GLY A 96 6.40 -3.27 8.06
C GLY A 96 6.46 -4.30 9.20
N ILE A 97 7.65 -4.67 9.67
CA ILE A 97 7.81 -5.61 10.80
C ILE A 97 7.19 -5.04 12.08
N VAL A 98 7.39 -3.76 12.37
CA VAL A 98 6.79 -3.13 13.55
C VAL A 98 5.26 -3.10 13.44
N CYS A 99 4.73 -2.78 12.25
CA CYS A 99 3.30 -2.84 11.96
C CYS A 99 2.72 -4.25 12.11
N PHE A 100 3.52 -5.31 11.97
CA PHE A 100 3.07 -6.70 12.10
C PHE A 100 2.79 -6.98 13.57
N VAL A 101 3.75 -6.67 14.44
CA VAL A 101 3.61 -6.78 15.89
C VAL A 101 2.43 -5.95 16.39
N GLU A 102 2.31 -4.70 15.95
CA GLU A 102 1.20 -3.79 16.30
C GLU A 102 -0.18 -4.40 15.98
N THR A 103 -0.31 -5.11 14.85
CA THR A 103 -1.58 -5.72 14.46
C THR A 103 -1.89 -6.98 15.25
N LEU A 104 -0.89 -7.81 15.56
CA LEU A 104 -1.10 -8.96 16.44
C LEU A 104 -1.57 -8.52 17.83
N VAL A 105 -0.97 -7.44 18.35
CA VAL A 105 -1.38 -6.84 19.63
C VAL A 105 -2.82 -6.32 19.55
N HIS A 106 -3.17 -5.58 18.49
CA HIS A 106 -4.55 -5.12 18.28
C HIS A 106 -5.55 -6.27 18.21
N ILE A 107 -5.24 -7.35 17.48
CA ILE A 107 -6.09 -8.54 17.40
C ILE A 107 -6.29 -9.13 18.80
N GLY A 108 -5.22 -9.33 19.57
CA GLY A 108 -5.30 -9.91 20.92
C GLY A 108 -6.22 -9.11 21.85
N TYR A 109 -6.08 -7.79 21.88
CA TYR A 109 -6.88 -6.94 22.77
C TYR A 109 -8.31 -6.72 22.27
N ALA A 110 -8.51 -6.39 20.99
CA ALA A 110 -9.83 -6.07 20.45
C ALA A 110 -10.76 -7.29 20.34
N THR A 111 -10.21 -8.51 20.28
CA THR A 111 -11.00 -9.75 20.22
C THR A 111 -11.18 -10.43 21.57
N SER A 112 -10.52 -9.95 22.63
CA SER A 112 -10.66 -10.46 23.99
C SER A 112 -12.11 -10.36 24.48
N ASN A 113 -12.53 -11.32 25.33
CA ASN A 113 -13.89 -11.32 25.88
C ASN A 113 -14.17 -10.06 26.71
N ALA A 114 -13.17 -9.58 27.45
CA ALA A 114 -13.22 -8.34 28.22
C ALA A 114 -13.52 -7.11 27.34
N ALA A 115 -12.98 -7.07 26.11
CA ALA A 115 -13.31 -5.99 25.17
C ALA A 115 -14.74 -6.09 24.61
N LYS A 116 -15.28 -7.30 24.47
CA LYS A 116 -16.60 -7.52 23.86
C LYS A 116 -17.77 -7.18 24.77
N GLU A 117 -17.65 -7.43 26.08
CA GLU A 117 -18.76 -7.26 27.03
C GLU A 117 -18.76 -5.87 27.67
N ASP A 118 -17.62 -5.43 28.25
CA ASP A 118 -17.56 -4.20 29.03
C ASP A 118 -17.34 -2.95 28.16
N CYS A 119 -16.44 -3.03 27.18
CA CYS A 119 -16.05 -1.84 26.41
C CYS A 119 -17.09 -1.47 25.34
N LYS A 120 -17.91 -2.43 24.91
CA LYS A 120 -19.01 -2.20 23.96
C LYS A 120 -20.10 -1.29 24.54
N SER A 121 -20.32 -1.32 25.86
CA SER A 121 -21.32 -0.49 26.53
C SER A 121 -20.74 0.84 27.05
N SER A 122 -19.50 0.79 27.56
CA SER A 122 -18.84 1.94 28.20
C SER A 122 -18.28 2.95 27.18
N THR A 123 -17.60 2.46 26.14
CA THR A 123 -16.78 3.27 25.21
C THR A 123 -17.09 2.95 23.73
N VAL A 124 -18.38 3.00 23.37
CA VAL A 124 -18.94 2.58 22.07
C VAL A 124 -18.12 3.03 20.85
N ALA A 125 -17.83 4.33 20.73
CA ALA A 125 -17.11 4.87 19.57
C ALA A 125 -15.67 4.37 19.47
N LEU A 126 -14.98 4.26 20.61
CA LEU A 126 -13.61 3.74 20.70
C LEU A 126 -13.57 2.25 20.36
N TYR A 127 -14.53 1.48 20.89
CA TYR A 127 -14.63 0.05 20.58
C TYR A 127 -14.80 -0.19 19.08
N TYR A 128 -15.75 0.47 18.43
CA TYR A 128 -16.02 0.23 17.00
C TYR A 128 -14.88 0.69 16.09
N ILE A 129 -14.21 1.80 16.39
CA ILE A 129 -13.06 2.22 15.57
C ILE A 129 -11.88 1.27 15.72
N SER A 130 -11.54 0.85 16.95
CA SER A 130 -10.45 -0.09 17.20
C SER A 130 -10.75 -1.47 16.60
N TYR A 131 -12.00 -1.90 16.67
CA TYR A 131 -12.47 -3.12 16.04
C TYR A 131 -12.38 -3.05 14.51
N ALA A 132 -12.76 -1.92 13.90
CA ALA A 132 -12.62 -1.70 12.47
C ALA A 132 -11.14 -1.73 12.04
N PHE A 133 -10.25 -1.04 12.74
CA PHE A 133 -8.81 -1.09 12.44
C PHE A 133 -8.22 -2.48 12.62
N THR A 134 -8.71 -3.25 13.59
CA THR A 134 -8.28 -4.63 13.79
C THR A 134 -8.64 -5.51 12.60
N TRP A 135 -9.86 -5.40 12.07
CA TRP A 135 -10.26 -6.18 10.89
C TRP A 135 -9.57 -5.73 9.60
N ILE A 136 -9.39 -4.43 9.39
CA ILE A 136 -8.60 -3.92 8.26
C ILE A 136 -7.13 -4.37 8.40
N GLY A 137 -6.60 -4.36 9.63
CA GLY A 137 -5.28 -4.90 9.98
C GLY A 137 -5.15 -6.38 9.68
N ALA A 138 -6.14 -7.19 10.06
CA ALA A 138 -6.16 -8.63 9.80
C ALA A 138 -6.28 -8.94 8.30
N ALA A 139 -7.16 -8.24 7.57
CA ALA A 139 -7.30 -8.41 6.12
C ALA A 139 -6.00 -8.03 5.38
N SER A 140 -5.37 -6.92 5.77
CA SER A 140 -4.08 -6.52 5.21
C SER A 140 -2.95 -7.48 5.58
N LEU A 141 -2.98 -8.08 6.77
CA LEU A 141 -2.03 -9.12 7.17
C LEU A 141 -2.12 -10.34 6.26
N VAL A 142 -3.33 -10.84 5.98
CA VAL A 142 -3.55 -11.97 5.06
C VAL A 142 -2.99 -11.63 3.67
N PHE A 143 -3.31 -10.43 3.15
CA PHE A 143 -2.78 -9.97 1.87
C PHE A 143 -1.24 -9.98 1.84
N ILE A 144 -0.58 -9.43 2.86
CA ILE A 144 0.89 -9.40 2.92
C ILE A 144 1.46 -10.82 3.02
N PHE A 145 0.84 -11.71 3.81
CA PHE A 145 1.28 -13.09 3.92
C PHE A 145 1.23 -13.83 2.58
N LEU A 146 0.23 -13.54 1.74
CA LEU A 146 0.15 -14.07 0.38
C LEU A 146 1.22 -13.48 -0.55
N MET A 147 1.61 -12.22 -0.35
CA MET A 147 2.60 -11.53 -1.19
C MET A 147 4.06 -11.85 -0.83
N VAL A 148 4.36 -12.11 0.44
CA VAL A 148 5.72 -12.37 0.94
C VAL A 148 6.42 -13.53 0.21
N PRO A 149 5.78 -14.70 -0.05
CA PRO A 149 6.40 -15.77 -0.83
C PRO A 149 6.89 -15.32 -2.20
N PHE A 150 6.12 -14.50 -2.91
CA PHE A 150 6.52 -13.96 -4.21
C PHE A 150 7.74 -13.05 -4.09
N TRP A 151 7.81 -12.22 -3.04
CA TRP A 151 8.97 -11.37 -2.77
C TRP A 151 10.22 -12.18 -2.43
N VAL A 152 10.08 -13.21 -1.59
CA VAL A 152 11.19 -14.10 -1.20
C VAL A 152 11.71 -14.87 -2.41
N ILE A 153 10.82 -15.45 -3.23
CA ILE A 153 11.21 -16.16 -4.45
C ILE A 153 11.94 -15.22 -5.41
N ASN A 154 11.42 -14.01 -5.64
CA ASN A 154 12.08 -13.06 -6.55
C ASN A 154 13.41 -12.53 -5.98
N ALA A 155 13.56 -12.44 -4.65
CA ALA A 155 14.81 -12.07 -4.01
C ALA A 155 15.88 -13.16 -4.16
N MET A 156 15.49 -14.44 -4.03
CA MET A 156 16.40 -15.59 -4.20
C MET A 156 16.75 -15.85 -5.67
N LYS A 157 15.78 -15.73 -6.57
CA LYS A 157 15.94 -15.92 -8.01
C LYS A 157 15.29 -14.77 -8.77
N ARG A 158 16.11 -13.80 -9.19
CA ARG A 158 15.64 -12.69 -10.03
C ARG A 158 15.05 -13.23 -11.33
N GLY A 159 13.82 -12.86 -11.63
CA GLY A 159 13.13 -13.25 -12.86
C GLY A 159 12.33 -14.55 -12.79
N SER A 160 12.28 -15.25 -11.64
CA SER A 160 11.47 -16.47 -11.50
C SER A 160 9.97 -16.23 -11.38
N VAL A 161 9.54 -15.03 -10.94
CA VAL A 161 8.11 -14.67 -10.82
C VAL A 161 7.62 -13.83 -12.01
N LEU A 162 8.52 -13.05 -12.60
CA LEU A 162 8.28 -12.23 -13.78
C LEU A 162 9.51 -12.32 -14.67
N ASP A 163 9.42 -13.06 -15.76
CA ASP A 163 10.48 -13.10 -16.76
C ASP A 163 10.29 -11.91 -17.71
N MET A 164 11.16 -10.90 -17.55
CA MET A 164 11.12 -9.71 -18.40
C MET A 164 11.46 -10.01 -19.86
N ARG A 165 12.13 -11.14 -20.15
CA ARG A 165 12.56 -11.51 -21.51
C ARG A 165 11.42 -12.14 -22.30
N THR A 166 10.67 -13.02 -21.67
CA THR A 166 9.53 -13.73 -22.29
C THR A 166 8.19 -13.01 -22.08
N ARG A 167 8.15 -11.99 -21.19
CA ARG A 167 6.92 -11.29 -20.77
C ARG A 167 5.91 -12.24 -20.12
N GLU A 168 6.38 -13.32 -19.51
CA GLU A 168 5.55 -14.28 -18.81
C GLU A 168 5.69 -14.08 -17.28
N GLY A 169 4.62 -14.38 -16.55
CA GLY A 169 4.61 -14.34 -15.09
C GLY A 169 3.62 -13.33 -14.49
N VAL A 170 3.64 -13.23 -13.16
CA VAL A 170 2.72 -12.40 -12.39
C VAL A 170 3.40 -11.07 -12.11
N CYS A 171 2.89 -10.00 -12.73
CA CYS A 171 3.38 -8.67 -12.42
C CYS A 171 2.85 -8.18 -11.07
N TYR A 172 3.72 -8.16 -10.08
CA TYR A 172 3.41 -7.68 -8.73
C TYR A 172 4.17 -6.40 -8.35
N GLU A 173 5.11 -5.94 -9.19
CA GLU A 173 5.85 -4.67 -9.03
C GLU A 173 5.46 -3.64 -10.10
N PRO A 174 5.38 -2.34 -9.75
CA PRO A 174 4.96 -1.29 -10.66
C PRO A 174 6.19 -0.80 -11.42
N VAL A 175 6.80 -1.67 -12.23
CA VAL A 175 7.84 -1.28 -13.18
C VAL A 175 7.21 -0.81 -14.48
N LYS A 176 7.85 0.17 -15.13
CA LYS A 176 7.46 0.74 -16.44
C LYS A 176 7.18 -0.32 -17.52
N CYS A 177 7.71 -1.53 -17.35
CA CYS A 177 7.56 -2.64 -18.28
C CYS A 177 6.22 -3.39 -18.14
N CYS A 178 5.55 -3.34 -16.98
CA CYS A 178 4.26 -4.03 -16.79
C CYS A 178 3.05 -3.24 -17.28
N SER A 179 3.21 -1.96 -17.62
CA SER A 179 2.19 -1.17 -18.31
C SER A 179 1.76 -1.79 -19.65
N TYR A 180 2.58 -2.71 -20.18
CA TYR A 180 2.40 -3.42 -21.44
C TYR A 180 1.83 -4.85 -21.27
N LEU A 181 1.69 -5.33 -20.03
CA LEU A 181 1.20 -6.66 -19.70
C LEU A 181 -0.23 -6.53 -19.16
N GLU A 182 -1.15 -6.49 -20.11
CA GLU A 182 -2.57 -6.18 -19.99
C GLU A 182 -3.40 -7.30 -19.33
N THR A 183 -2.82 -8.14 -18.48
CA THR A 183 -3.50 -9.36 -18.01
C THR A 183 -4.47 -9.11 -16.85
N TRP A 184 -4.23 -8.08 -16.02
CA TRP A 184 -5.14 -7.72 -14.92
C TRP A 184 -6.19 -6.64 -15.27
N PHE A 185 -5.96 -5.85 -16.32
CA PHE A 185 -6.93 -4.82 -16.74
C PHE A 185 -8.17 -5.41 -17.45
N LYS A 186 -8.09 -6.65 -17.94
CA LYS A 186 -9.24 -7.32 -18.57
C LYS A 186 -10.42 -7.54 -17.63
N VAL A 187 -10.21 -7.64 -16.31
CA VAL A 187 -11.32 -7.89 -15.36
C VAL A 187 -12.11 -6.61 -15.05
N THR A 188 -11.49 -5.43 -15.13
CA THR A 188 -12.16 -4.14 -14.86
C THR A 188 -12.50 -3.33 -16.12
N ALA A 189 -11.83 -3.57 -17.25
CA ALA A 189 -12.09 -2.84 -18.50
C ALA A 189 -13.34 -3.30 -19.27
N HIS A 190 -13.99 -4.40 -18.88
CA HIS A 190 -15.30 -4.78 -19.44
C HIS A 190 -16.43 -3.79 -19.11
N LEU A 191 -16.16 -2.77 -18.27
CA LEU A 191 -17.10 -1.69 -17.95
C LEU A 191 -16.89 -0.39 -18.74
N PHE A 192 -15.89 -0.30 -19.63
CA PHE A 192 -15.67 0.90 -20.45
C PHE A 192 -15.82 0.62 -21.96
N PRO A 193 -16.57 1.46 -22.72
CA PRO A 193 -16.77 1.24 -24.14
C PRO A 193 -15.43 1.33 -24.89
N LYS A 194 -15.17 0.36 -25.76
CA LYS A 194 -14.03 0.35 -26.70
C LYS A 194 -14.15 1.55 -27.64
N GLY A 195 -13.29 2.57 -27.49
CA GLY A 195 -13.27 3.68 -28.44
C GLY A 195 -12.34 4.86 -28.15
N THR A 196 -11.64 4.92 -27.00
CA THR A 196 -11.00 6.17 -26.55
C THR A 196 -9.47 6.15 -26.40
N LEU A 197 -8.77 5.11 -26.86
CA LEU A 197 -7.30 5.14 -26.92
C LEU A 197 -6.84 5.71 -28.26
N GLY A 198 -6.56 7.02 -28.27
CA GLY A 198 -6.16 7.76 -29.46
C GLY A 198 -4.74 7.47 -29.97
N PRO A 199 -4.43 7.86 -31.22
CA PRO A 199 -3.19 7.55 -31.97
C PRO A 199 -1.88 8.11 -31.36
N LYS A 200 -1.97 8.85 -30.26
CA LYS A 200 -0.80 9.31 -29.49
C LYS A 200 -0.15 8.17 -28.70
N TYR A 201 -0.96 7.25 -28.19
CA TYR A 201 -0.49 6.11 -27.41
C TYR A 201 0.41 5.18 -28.23
N GLU A 202 0.08 4.97 -29.50
CA GLU A 202 0.80 4.08 -30.42
C GLU A 202 2.19 4.61 -30.80
N ARG A 203 2.34 5.94 -30.94
CA ARG A 203 3.63 6.58 -31.23
C ARG A 203 4.60 6.55 -30.05
N ASP A 204 4.11 6.78 -28.84
CA ASP A 204 4.92 6.71 -27.62
C ASP A 204 5.37 5.26 -27.34
N TRP A 205 4.57 4.29 -27.77
CA TRP A 205 4.86 2.85 -27.73
C TRP A 205 6.03 2.43 -28.64
N ALA A 206 6.05 2.94 -29.88
CA ALA A 206 7.13 2.68 -30.83
C ALA A 206 8.45 3.30 -30.37
N LYS A 207 8.40 4.54 -29.85
CA LYS A 207 9.58 5.27 -29.38
C LYS A 207 10.22 4.63 -28.13
N GLY A 208 9.41 4.14 -27.20
CA GLY A 208 9.90 3.41 -26.02
C GLY A 208 10.55 2.06 -26.35
N ARG A 209 10.11 1.39 -27.43
CA ARG A 209 10.70 0.14 -27.92
C ARG A 209 12.12 0.36 -28.45
N GLU A 210 12.34 1.42 -29.21
CA GLU A 210 13.65 1.72 -29.81
C GLU A 210 14.70 2.10 -28.76
N GLU A 211 14.32 2.91 -27.75
CA GLU A 211 15.24 3.25 -26.65
C GLU A 211 15.64 2.01 -25.84
N MET A 212 14.71 1.10 -25.59
CA MET A 212 14.98 -0.13 -24.85
C MET A 212 15.98 -1.03 -25.58
N ILE A 213 15.81 -1.21 -26.90
CA ILE A 213 16.75 -1.97 -27.75
C ILE A 213 18.13 -1.32 -27.75
N ARG A 214 18.19 0.02 -27.83
CA ARG A 214 19.46 0.77 -27.83
C ARG A 214 20.22 0.62 -26.52
N THR A 215 19.50 0.64 -25.39
CA THR A 215 20.10 0.47 -24.04
C THR A 215 20.59 -0.97 -23.81
N MET A 216 19.90 -1.97 -24.37
CA MET A 216 20.35 -3.37 -24.29
C MET A 216 21.59 -3.64 -25.15
N ASN A 217 21.73 -2.97 -26.29
CA ASN A 217 22.91 -3.11 -27.14
C ASN A 217 24.14 -2.36 -26.58
N SER A 218 23.95 -1.24 -25.88
CA SER A 218 25.07 -0.51 -25.26
C SER A 218 25.66 -1.21 -24.04
N GLY A 219 24.89 -2.06 -23.35
CA GLY A 219 25.37 -2.85 -22.21
C GLY A 219 26.18 -4.10 -22.61
N ARG A 220 26.32 -4.40 -23.91
CA ARG A 220 26.99 -5.60 -24.42
C ARG A 220 28.43 -5.34 -24.92
N GLN A 221 28.92 -4.11 -24.77
CA GLN A 221 30.24 -3.70 -25.27
C GLN A 221 31.30 -3.56 -24.15
N THR A 222 30.99 -3.93 -22.91
CA THR A 222 31.89 -3.80 -21.75
C THR A 222 32.11 -5.08 -20.96
N ASP A 223 31.78 -6.25 -21.53
CA ASP A 223 32.19 -7.56 -21.01
C ASP A 223 32.95 -8.34 -22.09
#